data_AF-A0A1Z2KYC8-F1
#
_entry.id   AF-A0A1Z2KYC8-F1
#
_cell.length_a   1.000
_cell.length_b   1.000
_cell.length_c   1.000
_cell.angle_alpha   90.00
_cell.angle_beta   90.00
_cell.angle_gamma   90.00
#
_symmetry.space_group_name_H-M   'P 1'
#
loop_
_entity.id
_entity.type
_entity.pdbx_description
1 polymer ?
#
loop_
_entity_poly.entity_id
_entity_poly.type
_entity_poly.pdbx_seq_one_letter_code
_entity_poly.pdbx_strand_id
1 'polypeptide(L)'
;MSPQNGQVYVLRSATGVVADVDHSSTAPGTKIQGWSPNGSQAQQWVFWAKDDGAWLLETGLTRGTHGPGQAMVLDYDFTNWRAHLFKEHGQANQLWRLEDAGDGHVRLKSLRTEGGDAYLTADGGGRSLGVWKSDPGSDAQRWRLEGVSSPGQGGQPGQQPQPQPQPGGGGSAVDLMLSLVNQERAKAGVPPLRLDDRLSLAAQRHSEDQARNNFLGHKGSNGSEFFDRFREAGVQNLSAGAENAAPVTDVRQAMDMLMKSAGHRVNILSPQYGRFGAGFAPGNGGRWTQAFAN
;
A
#
# COMPACT_ATOMS: atom_id res chain seq x y z
N MET A 1 14.43 9.77 -19.96
CA MET A 1 13.03 9.42 -20.31
C MET A 1 12.12 10.26 -19.41
N SER A 2 11.17 11.02 -19.97
CA SER A 2 10.24 11.81 -19.17
C SER A 2 9.01 10.98 -18.78
N PRO A 3 8.57 11.01 -17.51
CA PRO A 3 7.35 10.32 -17.10
C PRO A 3 6.12 10.97 -17.74
N GLN A 4 5.02 10.22 -17.78
CA GLN A 4 3.73 10.71 -18.23
C GLN A 4 2.93 11.23 -17.04
N ASN A 5 2.20 12.33 -17.24
CA ASN A 5 1.37 12.92 -16.20
C ASN A 5 0.30 11.92 -15.69
N GLY A 6 0.21 11.79 -14.37
CA GLY A 6 -0.72 10.90 -13.68
C GLY A 6 -0.37 9.41 -13.74
N GLN A 7 0.80 9.05 -14.31
CA GLN A 7 1.24 7.66 -14.39
C GLN A 7 2.05 7.22 -13.18
N VAL A 8 2.01 5.91 -12.94
CA VAL A 8 2.63 5.26 -11.79
C VAL A 8 3.99 4.68 -12.19
N TYR A 9 5.00 4.96 -11.38
CA TYR A 9 6.35 4.45 -11.57
C TYR A 9 6.90 3.88 -10.26
N VAL A 10 7.77 2.88 -10.38
CA VAL A 10 8.73 2.51 -9.33
C VAL A 10 10.02 3.28 -9.61
N LEU A 11 10.56 3.96 -8.59
CA LEU A 11 11.87 4.58 -8.68
C LEU A 11 12.93 3.57 -8.24
N ARG A 12 13.63 2.96 -9.19
CA ARG A 12 14.73 2.02 -8.93
C ARG A 12 16.07 2.74 -8.95
N SER A 13 16.76 2.75 -7.81
CA SER A 13 18.14 3.25 -7.73
C SER A 13 19.10 2.29 -8.44
N ALA A 14 20.17 2.83 -9.03
CA ALA A 14 21.28 2.03 -9.57
C ALA A 14 22.00 1.23 -8.45
N THR A 15 21.81 1.60 -7.18
CA THR A 15 22.25 0.79 -6.02
C THR A 15 21.40 -0.48 -5.77
N GLY A 16 20.34 -0.70 -6.57
CA GLY A 16 19.52 -1.92 -6.55
C GLY A 16 18.26 -1.85 -5.68
N VAL A 17 18.13 -0.82 -4.84
CA VAL A 17 16.94 -0.55 -4.02
C VAL A 17 15.90 0.27 -4.79
N VAL A 18 14.67 0.33 -4.25
CA VAL A 18 13.61 1.22 -4.74
C VAL A 18 13.20 2.21 -3.65
N ALA A 19 12.65 3.36 -4.05
CA ALA A 19 12.07 4.32 -3.12
C ALA A 19 10.79 3.77 -2.49
N ASP A 20 10.80 3.56 -1.19
CA ASP A 20 9.79 2.85 -0.41
C ASP A 20 9.32 3.74 0.75
N VAL A 21 8.01 3.91 0.90
CA VAL A 21 7.43 4.55 2.08
C VAL A 21 7.59 3.60 3.26
N ASP A 22 8.35 4.03 4.27
CA ASP A 22 8.66 3.18 5.42
C ASP A 22 7.42 2.70 6.14
N HIS A 23 7.39 1.39 6.39
CA HIS A 23 6.23 0.69 6.96
C HIS A 23 4.91 0.92 6.22
N SER A 24 4.93 1.42 4.97
CA SER A 24 3.74 1.89 4.24
C SER A 24 2.91 2.93 5.02
N SER A 25 3.52 3.64 5.96
CA SER A 25 2.81 4.62 6.78
C SER A 25 2.48 5.87 5.96
N THR A 26 1.21 6.29 5.98
CA THR A 26 0.76 7.54 5.33
C THR A 26 0.85 8.75 6.26
N ALA A 27 1.48 8.61 7.44
CA ALA A 27 1.63 9.70 8.39
C ALA A 27 2.64 10.75 7.86
N PRO A 28 2.35 12.05 7.96
CA PRO A 28 3.34 13.10 7.71
C PRO A 28 4.62 12.90 8.53
N GLY A 29 5.78 13.06 7.90
CA GLY A 29 7.09 12.81 8.50
C GLY A 29 7.67 11.42 8.25
N THR A 30 6.85 10.49 7.74
CA THR A 30 7.27 9.10 7.47
C THR A 30 8.45 9.09 6.50
N LYS A 31 9.57 8.46 6.88
CA LYS A 31 10.76 8.42 6.01
C LYS A 31 10.45 7.71 4.71
N ILE A 32 11.03 8.19 3.62
CA ILE A 32 11.20 7.37 2.43
C ILE A 32 12.53 6.67 2.56
N GLN A 33 12.57 5.37 2.33
CA GLN A 33 13.76 4.56 2.46
C GLN A 33 14.11 3.87 1.15
N GLY A 34 15.37 3.48 1.01
CA GLY A 34 15.75 2.49 0.02
C GLY A 34 15.34 1.11 0.52
N TRP A 35 14.55 0.37 -0.24
CA TRP A 35 14.18 -1.00 0.13
C TRP A 35 14.31 -1.99 -1.02
N SER A 36 14.38 -3.28 -0.70
CA SER A 36 14.32 -4.32 -1.72
C SER A 36 12.98 -4.26 -2.47
N PRO A 37 12.99 -4.37 -3.81
CA PRO A 37 11.76 -4.38 -4.59
C PRO A 37 10.81 -5.48 -4.12
N ASN A 38 9.56 -5.11 -3.83
CA ASN A 38 8.51 -6.00 -3.37
C ASN A 38 7.16 -5.76 -4.08
N GLY A 39 7.08 -4.77 -4.98
CA GLY A 39 5.90 -4.49 -5.79
C GLY A 39 4.73 -3.83 -5.04
N SER A 40 4.92 -3.47 -3.77
CA SER A 40 3.89 -2.81 -2.97
C SER A 40 3.59 -1.39 -3.46
N GLN A 41 2.40 -0.87 -3.12
CA GLN A 41 2.04 0.52 -3.37
C GLN A 41 2.95 1.53 -2.66
N ALA A 42 3.62 1.12 -1.57
CA ALA A 42 4.63 1.95 -0.91
C ALA A 42 5.86 2.22 -1.79
N GLN A 43 6.07 1.41 -2.84
CA GLN A 43 7.14 1.55 -3.82
C GLN A 43 6.67 2.21 -5.12
N GLN A 44 5.40 2.58 -5.18
CA GLN A 44 4.77 3.16 -6.36
C GLN A 44 4.56 4.65 -6.15
N TRP A 45 4.87 5.43 -7.17
CA TRP A 45 4.84 6.87 -7.14
C TRP A 45 4.11 7.40 -8.36
N VAL A 46 3.07 8.19 -8.14
CA VAL A 46 2.32 8.85 -9.20
C VAL A 46 3.03 10.16 -9.52
N PHE A 47 3.38 10.34 -10.79
CA PHE A 47 4.06 11.55 -11.26
C PHE A 47 3.03 12.55 -11.78
N TRP A 48 2.85 13.65 -11.05
CA TRP A 48 2.01 14.77 -11.48
C TRP A 48 2.87 15.87 -12.06
N ALA A 49 2.65 16.20 -13.33
CA ALA A 49 3.31 17.32 -13.98
C ALA A 49 2.86 18.63 -13.33
N LYS A 50 3.82 19.50 -13.07
CA LYS A 50 3.62 20.87 -12.58
C LYS A 50 4.27 21.83 -13.57
N ASP A 51 4.17 23.12 -13.30
CA ASP A 51 4.75 24.17 -14.15
C ASP A 51 6.27 24.00 -14.31
N ASP A 52 6.82 24.58 -15.39
CA ASP A 52 8.26 24.61 -15.69
C ASP A 52 8.96 23.23 -15.71
N GLY A 53 8.20 22.18 -16.07
CA GLY A 53 8.70 20.81 -16.16
C GLY A 53 9.00 20.16 -14.81
N ALA A 54 8.47 20.72 -13.72
CA ALA A 54 8.57 20.14 -12.38
C ALA A 54 7.60 18.96 -12.21
N TRP A 55 7.93 18.09 -11.25
CA TRP A 55 7.13 16.93 -10.90
C TRP A 55 6.83 16.91 -9.41
N LEU A 56 5.57 16.64 -9.08
CA LEU A 56 5.13 16.25 -7.75
C LEU A 56 4.96 14.73 -7.74
N LEU A 57 5.57 14.05 -6.78
CA LEU A 57 5.53 12.60 -6.66
C LEU A 57 4.60 12.22 -5.51
N GLU A 58 3.40 11.78 -5.83
CA GLU A 58 2.44 11.29 -4.84
C GLU A 58 2.70 9.81 -4.54
N THR A 59 2.59 9.40 -3.28
CA THR A 59 2.64 7.97 -2.93
C THR A 59 1.45 7.21 -3.50
N GLY A 60 1.69 6.00 -4.02
CA GLY A 60 0.65 5.08 -4.44
C GLY A 60 -0.30 4.67 -3.31
N LEU A 61 0.07 4.87 -2.05
CA LEU A 61 -0.72 4.52 -0.86
C LEU A 61 -1.96 5.41 -0.67
N THR A 62 -1.94 6.66 -1.12
CA THR A 62 -3.06 7.61 -0.94
C THR A 62 -3.76 7.96 -2.24
N ARG A 63 -3.39 7.33 -3.35
CA ARG A 63 -3.91 7.67 -4.67
C ARG A 63 -5.42 7.55 -4.73
N GLY A 64 -6.10 8.68 -4.97
CA GLY A 64 -7.55 8.74 -5.10
C GLY A 64 -8.32 8.67 -3.78
N THR A 65 -7.62 8.74 -2.63
CA THR A 65 -8.24 8.66 -1.30
C THR A 65 -8.38 10.02 -0.62
N HIS A 66 -8.06 11.13 -1.31
CA HIS A 66 -7.94 12.45 -0.71
C HIS A 66 -8.58 13.54 -1.58
N GLY A 67 -8.99 14.65 -0.94
CA GLY A 67 -9.44 15.86 -1.65
C GLY A 67 -8.28 16.66 -2.28
N PRO A 68 -8.57 17.73 -3.03
CA PRO A 68 -7.52 18.61 -3.58
C PRO A 68 -6.56 19.11 -2.48
N GLY A 69 -5.24 19.09 -2.73
CA GLY A 69 -4.22 19.56 -1.79
C GLY A 69 -4.07 18.68 -0.52
N GLN A 70 -4.50 17.42 -0.59
CA GLN A 70 -4.38 16.46 0.50
C GLN A 70 -3.55 15.22 0.14
N ALA A 71 -2.87 15.25 -1.01
CA ALA A 71 -1.96 14.20 -1.44
C ALA A 71 -0.80 14.06 -0.45
N MET A 72 -0.39 12.82 -0.17
CA MET A 72 0.88 12.57 0.50
C MET A 72 1.97 12.45 -0.56
N VAL A 73 2.97 13.30 -0.48
CA VAL A 73 3.97 13.49 -1.54
C VAL A 73 5.39 13.32 -1.02
N LEU A 74 6.30 13.02 -1.94
CA LEU A 74 7.74 13.03 -1.70
C LEU A 74 8.20 14.46 -1.39
N ASP A 75 8.51 14.73 -0.13
CA ASP A 75 8.94 16.03 0.37
C ASP A 75 10.40 15.96 0.84
N TYR A 76 11.16 17.02 0.56
CA TYR A 76 12.50 17.21 1.10
C TYR A 76 12.43 17.87 2.49
N ASP A 77 12.67 17.07 3.53
CA ASP A 77 12.92 17.50 4.90
C ASP A 77 14.36 18.00 5.02
N PHE A 78 14.54 19.31 4.79
CA PHE A 78 15.84 19.99 4.89
C PHE A 78 16.34 20.20 6.32
N THR A 79 15.55 19.83 7.34
CA THR A 79 16.02 19.79 8.73
C THR A 79 16.75 18.48 9.02
N ASN A 80 16.23 17.37 8.49
CA ASN A 80 16.82 16.03 8.66
C ASN A 80 17.57 15.53 7.42
N TRP A 81 17.72 16.37 6.39
CA TRP A 81 18.46 16.12 5.15
C TRP A 81 18.02 14.84 4.41
N ARG A 82 16.71 14.55 4.44
CA ARG A 82 16.14 13.30 3.93
C ARG A 82 14.83 13.54 3.18
N ALA A 83 14.41 12.55 2.41
CA ALA A 83 13.06 12.50 1.89
C ALA A 83 12.10 11.91 2.93
N HIS A 84 10.90 12.47 3.00
CA HIS A 84 9.79 11.95 3.80
C HIS A 84 8.45 12.16 3.08
N LEU A 85 7.41 11.48 3.56
CA LEU A 85 6.05 11.79 3.16
C LEU A 85 5.58 13.03 3.89
N PHE A 86 5.02 13.98 3.16
CA PHE A 86 4.32 15.11 3.75
C PHE A 86 3.10 15.47 2.92
N LYS A 87 2.14 16.16 3.54
CA LYS A 87 0.95 16.62 2.84
C LYS A 87 1.34 17.68 1.82
N GLU A 88 0.79 17.62 0.61
CA GLU A 88 0.98 18.64 -0.41
C GLU A 88 0.66 20.03 0.15
N HIS A 89 1.60 20.96 0.03
CA HIS A 89 1.48 22.37 0.40
C HIS A 89 2.09 23.31 -0.65
N GLY A 90 2.52 22.77 -1.80
CA GLY A 90 2.89 23.56 -2.98
C GLY A 90 4.22 24.30 -2.89
N GLN A 91 5.08 23.98 -1.92
CA GLN A 91 6.39 24.61 -1.79
C GLN A 91 7.45 23.86 -2.62
N ALA A 92 8.56 24.55 -2.93
CA ALA A 92 9.60 24.05 -3.81
C ALA A 92 10.28 22.75 -3.33
N ASN A 93 10.25 22.47 -2.02
CA ASN A 93 10.79 21.24 -1.43
C ASN A 93 9.93 19.99 -1.73
N GLN A 94 8.74 20.14 -2.32
CA GLN A 94 7.89 19.04 -2.81
C GLN A 94 8.00 18.82 -4.32
N LEU A 95 8.74 19.69 -5.01
CA LEU A 95 8.84 19.69 -6.46
C LEU A 95 10.22 19.17 -6.88
N TRP A 96 10.21 18.31 -7.89
CA TRP A 96 11.40 17.61 -8.37
C TRP A 96 11.60 17.83 -9.86
N ARG A 97 12.83 18.11 -10.27
CA ARG A 97 13.25 18.14 -11.67
C ARG A 97 14.01 16.85 -11.98
N LEU A 98 13.68 16.25 -13.13
CA LEU A 98 14.39 15.09 -13.64
C LEU A 98 15.50 15.56 -14.57
N GLU A 99 16.74 15.21 -14.24
CA GLU A 99 17.90 15.45 -15.09
C GLU A 99 18.41 14.13 -15.67
N ASP A 100 18.81 14.12 -16.93
CA ASP A 100 19.36 12.93 -17.56
C ASP A 100 20.67 12.50 -16.86
N ALA A 101 20.84 11.19 -16.66
CA ALA A 101 21.98 10.60 -15.97
C ALA A 101 22.66 9.47 -16.76
N GLY A 102 22.35 9.38 -18.07
CA GLY A 102 22.84 8.32 -18.95
C GLY A 102 22.25 6.93 -18.66
N ASP A 103 22.37 6.02 -19.63
CA ASP A 103 21.97 4.61 -19.53
C ASP A 103 20.51 4.38 -19.06
N GLY A 104 19.62 5.31 -19.44
CA GLY A 104 18.21 5.28 -19.06
C GLY A 104 17.93 5.66 -17.60
N HIS A 105 18.91 6.24 -16.89
CA HIS A 105 18.74 6.78 -15.55
C HIS A 105 18.48 8.29 -15.59
N VAL A 106 17.84 8.79 -14.53
CA VAL A 106 17.64 10.20 -14.23
C VAL A 106 18.14 10.49 -12.82
N ARG A 107 18.46 11.74 -12.54
CA ARG A 107 18.66 12.27 -11.18
C ARG A 107 17.43 13.10 -10.80
N LEU A 108 16.95 12.97 -9.57
CA LEU A 108 15.82 13.74 -9.05
C LEU A 108 16.33 14.93 -8.24
N LYS A 109 16.38 16.10 -8.85
CA LYS A 109 16.82 17.36 -8.23
C LYS A 109 15.66 18.04 -7.51
N SER A 110 15.82 18.39 -6.25
CA SER A 110 14.85 19.23 -5.54
C SER A 110 14.85 20.65 -6.11
N LEU A 111 13.66 21.25 -6.24
CA LEU A 111 13.52 22.65 -6.63
C LEU A 111 13.75 23.62 -5.46
N ARG A 112 13.93 23.13 -4.23
CA ARG A 112 14.45 23.94 -3.13
C ARG A 112 15.93 24.27 -3.41
N THR A 113 16.25 25.54 -3.60
CA THR A 113 17.60 26.02 -3.97
C THR A 113 18.44 26.52 -2.80
N GLU A 114 17.84 26.72 -1.63
CA GLU A 114 18.53 27.18 -0.42
C GLU A 114 19.57 26.14 0.05
N GLY A 115 20.85 26.43 -0.13
CA GLY A 115 21.95 25.48 0.14
C GLY A 115 22.52 24.80 -1.12
N GLY A 116 22.04 25.20 -2.31
CA GLY A 116 22.50 24.69 -3.60
C GLY A 116 21.71 23.48 -4.10
N ASP A 117 22.15 22.93 -5.23
CA ASP A 117 21.50 21.79 -5.86
C ASP A 117 21.58 20.54 -4.97
N ALA A 118 20.43 19.94 -4.69
CA ALA A 118 20.31 18.71 -3.93
C ALA A 118 19.46 17.66 -4.64
N TYR A 119 19.83 16.39 -4.50
CA TYR A 119 19.30 15.26 -5.27
C TYR A 119 18.90 14.11 -4.36
N LEU A 120 17.78 13.46 -4.69
CA LEU A 120 17.35 12.24 -4.02
C LEU A 120 18.44 11.16 -4.13
N THR A 121 18.87 10.64 -3.00
CA THR A 121 20.04 9.74 -2.90
C THR A 121 19.71 8.48 -2.11
N ALA A 122 20.07 7.31 -2.66
CA ALA A 122 19.82 6.00 -2.08
C ALA A 122 21.11 5.26 -1.69
N ASP A 123 21.55 5.44 -0.44
CA ASP A 123 22.80 4.86 0.09
C ASP A 123 22.67 3.39 0.57
N GLY A 124 21.67 2.65 0.05
CA GLY A 124 21.45 1.22 0.32
C GLY A 124 20.17 0.89 1.09
N GLY A 125 19.94 -0.41 1.30
CA GLY A 125 18.69 -0.95 1.86
C GLY A 125 18.47 -0.61 3.34
N GLY A 126 17.22 -0.28 3.70
CA GLY A 126 16.77 0.07 5.06
C GLY A 126 17.15 1.47 5.53
N ARG A 127 17.94 2.21 4.74
CA ARG A 127 18.34 3.59 5.04
C ARG A 127 17.32 4.57 4.48
N SER A 128 17.11 5.67 5.18
CA SER A 128 16.36 6.82 4.64
C SER A 128 17.03 7.29 3.34
N LEU A 129 16.22 7.62 2.34
CA LEU A 129 16.71 8.32 1.17
C LEU A 129 17.13 9.73 1.60
N GLY A 130 18.40 10.05 1.37
CA GLY A 130 18.93 11.38 1.61
C GLY A 130 18.54 12.34 0.49
N VAL A 131 18.69 13.63 0.75
CA VAL A 131 18.63 14.66 -0.28
C VAL A 131 19.93 15.45 -0.19
N TRP A 132 20.91 15.04 -1.00
CA TRP A 132 22.31 15.46 -0.86
C TRP A 132 22.78 16.28 -2.05
N LYS A 133 23.88 17.02 -1.86
CA LYS A 133 24.55 17.77 -2.93
C LYS A 133 24.81 16.89 -4.17
N SER A 134 24.93 17.52 -5.33
CA SER A 134 25.26 16.85 -6.60
C SER A 134 26.47 15.91 -6.47
N ASP A 135 26.26 14.66 -6.83
CA ASP A 135 27.29 13.63 -7.02
C ASP A 135 26.95 12.79 -8.26
N PRO A 136 27.17 13.35 -9.47
CA PRO A 136 26.74 12.73 -10.73
C PRO A 136 27.43 11.40 -11.03
N GLY A 137 28.56 11.10 -10.39
CA GLY A 137 29.29 9.84 -10.56
C GLY A 137 28.75 8.71 -9.68
N SER A 138 27.88 9.01 -8.70
CA SER A 138 27.38 8.03 -7.75
C SER A 138 26.11 7.33 -8.25
N ASP A 139 26.11 6.00 -8.20
CA ASP A 139 24.92 5.19 -8.45
C ASP A 139 23.78 5.50 -7.47
N ALA A 140 24.09 6.05 -6.29
CA ALA A 140 23.08 6.42 -5.30
C ALA A 140 22.16 7.56 -5.77
N GLN A 141 22.59 8.39 -6.73
CA GLN A 141 21.76 9.47 -7.30
C GLN A 141 21.13 9.11 -8.64
N ARG A 142 21.39 7.91 -9.17
CA ARG A 142 20.89 7.46 -10.46
C ARG A 142 19.64 6.61 -10.27
N TRP A 143 18.55 7.04 -10.86
CA TRP A 143 17.24 6.41 -10.73
C TRP A 143 16.66 6.03 -12.09
N ARG A 144 16.14 4.81 -12.21
CA ARG A 144 15.33 4.38 -13.34
C ARG A 144 13.87 4.46 -12.96
N LEU A 145 13.07 5.08 -13.83
CA LEU A 145 11.62 5.11 -13.69
C LEU A 145 11.04 3.88 -14.40
N GLU A 146 10.59 2.90 -13.61
CA GLU A 146 9.98 1.68 -14.13
C GLU A 146 8.47 1.86 -14.13
N GLY A 147 7.89 2.03 -15.32
CA GLY A 147 6.45 2.20 -15.48
C GLY A 147 5.71 0.99 -14.94
N VAL A 148 4.77 1.22 -14.03
CA VAL A 148 3.86 0.18 -13.57
C VAL A 148 2.71 0.12 -14.55
N SER A 149 2.76 -0.86 -15.46
CA SER A 149 1.65 -1.11 -16.37
C SER A 149 0.42 -1.44 -15.52
N SER A 150 -0.66 -0.67 -15.67
CA SER A 150 -1.98 -1.19 -15.31
C SER A 150 -2.20 -2.47 -16.15
N PRO A 151 -2.80 -3.53 -15.63
CA PRO A 151 -3.11 -4.69 -16.47
C PRO A 151 -4.12 -4.25 -17.53
N GLY A 152 -3.64 -4.00 -18.75
CA GLY A 152 -4.45 -3.53 -19.87
C GLY A 152 -3.63 -3.03 -21.05
N GLN A 153 -3.58 -3.88 -22.09
CA GLN A 153 -3.21 -3.64 -23.50
C GLN A 153 -1.76 -3.88 -23.97
N GLY A 154 -1.61 -4.94 -24.80
CA GLY A 154 -0.46 -5.23 -25.68
C GLY A 154 -0.22 -6.75 -25.88
N GLY A 155 -0.64 -7.33 -27.01
CA GLY A 155 -0.79 -8.79 -27.30
C GLY A 155 0.50 -9.64 -27.38
N GLN A 156 0.52 -10.91 -26.93
CA GLN A 156 0.03 -12.20 -27.50
C GLN A 156 1.04 -12.89 -28.48
N PRO A 157 1.21 -14.23 -28.49
CA PRO A 157 0.10 -15.19 -28.65
C PRO A 157 0.15 -16.50 -27.83
N GLY A 158 -1.02 -16.97 -27.41
CA GLY A 158 -1.22 -18.36 -27.01
C GLY A 158 -2.35 -18.58 -26.00
N GLN A 159 -3.57 -18.75 -26.53
CA GLN A 159 -4.76 -19.38 -25.91
C GLN A 159 -5.77 -18.48 -25.17
N GLN A 160 -7.02 -18.58 -25.64
CA GLN A 160 -8.30 -18.17 -25.06
C GLN A 160 -9.36 -19.18 -25.57
N PRO A 161 -10.61 -19.24 -25.03
CA PRO A 161 -11.14 -18.63 -23.80
C PRO A 161 -12.04 -19.59 -22.95
N GLN A 162 -12.41 -19.20 -21.71
CA GLN A 162 -13.81 -19.03 -21.23
C GLN A 162 -13.93 -18.72 -19.70
N PRO A 163 -15.04 -18.12 -19.21
CA PRO A 163 -15.04 -16.83 -18.49
C PRO A 163 -15.61 -16.88 -17.06
N GLN A 164 -15.40 -15.83 -16.24
CA GLN A 164 -16.36 -15.25 -15.26
C GLN A 164 -15.80 -13.97 -14.58
N PRO A 165 -16.65 -13.11 -13.96
CA PRO A 165 -16.76 -11.69 -14.27
C PRO A 165 -15.94 -10.77 -13.35
N GLN A 166 -15.46 -9.66 -13.90
CA GLN A 166 -14.99 -8.50 -13.15
C GLN A 166 -16.13 -7.51 -12.89
N PRO A 167 -16.18 -6.93 -11.69
CA PRO A 167 -16.60 -5.55 -11.53
C PRO A 167 -15.49 -4.67 -10.93
N GLY A 168 -15.28 -3.50 -11.55
CA GLY A 168 -14.93 -2.25 -10.85
C GLY A 168 -13.46 -1.96 -10.55
N GLY A 169 -12.96 -0.82 -11.06
CA GLY A 169 -11.63 -0.29 -10.74
C GLY A 169 -11.53 0.32 -9.34
N GLY A 170 -10.29 0.39 -8.82
CA GLY A 170 -9.91 1.01 -7.54
C GLY A 170 -10.12 0.09 -6.33
N GLY A 171 -9.15 -0.77 -6.02
CA GLY A 171 -9.29 -1.74 -4.92
C GLY A 171 -9.40 -1.08 -3.55
N SER A 172 -10.40 -1.48 -2.78
CA SER A 172 -10.68 -1.06 -1.41
C SER A 172 -9.62 -1.61 -0.42
N ALA A 173 -9.59 -1.09 0.82
CA ALA A 173 -8.73 -1.63 1.87
C ALA A 173 -9.03 -3.10 2.20
N VAL A 174 -10.26 -3.57 1.93
CA VAL A 174 -10.68 -4.98 2.02
C VAL A 174 -10.00 -5.84 0.95
N ASP A 175 -9.86 -5.32 -0.27
CA ASP A 175 -9.14 -6.00 -1.35
C ASP A 175 -7.64 -6.11 -1.04
N LEU A 176 -7.06 -5.08 -0.41
CA LEU A 176 -5.68 -5.14 0.08
C LEU A 176 -5.52 -6.18 1.21
N MET A 177 -6.45 -6.25 2.16
CA MET A 177 -6.44 -7.28 3.19
C MET A 177 -6.48 -8.69 2.59
N LEU A 178 -7.39 -8.94 1.65
CA LEU A 178 -7.50 -10.23 0.95
C LEU A 178 -6.21 -10.57 0.19
N SER A 179 -5.63 -9.60 -0.49
CA SER A 179 -4.36 -9.79 -1.21
C SER A 179 -3.23 -10.23 -0.28
N LEU A 180 -3.08 -9.56 0.87
CA LEU A 180 -2.07 -9.92 1.86
C LEU A 180 -2.31 -11.30 2.47
N VAL A 181 -3.57 -11.64 2.78
CA VAL A 181 -3.95 -12.99 3.23
C VAL A 181 -3.55 -14.04 2.19
N ASN A 182 -3.87 -13.81 0.92
CA ASN A 182 -3.55 -14.75 -0.16
C ASN A 182 -2.05 -14.87 -0.44
N GLN A 183 -1.25 -13.82 -0.19
CA GLN A 183 0.22 -13.90 -0.24
C GLN A 183 0.77 -14.84 0.84
N GLU A 184 0.27 -14.74 2.08
CA GLU A 184 0.68 -15.64 3.16
C GLU A 184 0.24 -17.09 2.91
N ARG A 185 -0.96 -17.27 2.36
CA ARG A 185 -1.47 -18.57 1.94
C ARG A 185 -0.65 -19.20 0.81
N ALA A 186 -0.21 -18.40 -0.16
CA ALA A 186 0.68 -18.86 -1.22
C ALA A 186 2.04 -19.31 -0.67
N LYS A 187 2.64 -18.57 0.28
CA LYS A 187 3.89 -18.97 0.96
C LYS A 187 3.74 -20.30 1.72
N ALA A 188 2.55 -20.55 2.27
CA ALA A 188 2.24 -21.79 2.97
C ALA A 188 1.77 -22.94 2.05
N GLY A 189 1.66 -22.70 0.74
CA GLY A 189 1.21 -23.70 -0.23
C GLY A 189 -0.27 -24.10 -0.10
N VAL A 190 -1.12 -23.24 0.46
CA VAL A 190 -2.57 -23.49 0.58
C VAL A 190 -3.39 -22.67 -0.44
N PRO A 191 -4.56 -23.15 -0.90
CA PRO A 191 -5.35 -22.48 -1.93
C PRO A 191 -5.74 -21.04 -1.56
N PRO A 192 -5.83 -20.10 -2.52
CA PRO A 192 -6.26 -18.73 -2.24
C PRO A 192 -7.74 -18.69 -1.83
N LEU A 193 -8.10 -17.67 -1.05
CA LEU A 193 -9.47 -17.34 -0.71
C LEU A 193 -10.08 -16.42 -1.76
N ARG A 194 -11.40 -16.51 -1.92
CA ARG A 194 -12.21 -15.61 -2.74
C ARG A 194 -13.03 -14.66 -1.86
N LEU A 195 -13.12 -13.39 -2.24
CA LEU A 195 -13.97 -12.42 -1.54
C LEU A 195 -15.45 -12.86 -1.60
N ASP A 196 -16.13 -12.79 -0.45
CA ASP A 196 -17.58 -12.95 -0.31
C ASP A 196 -18.14 -11.71 0.38
N ASP A 197 -18.91 -10.91 -0.35
CA ASP A 197 -19.46 -9.63 0.12
C ASP A 197 -20.30 -9.77 1.40
N ARG A 198 -20.88 -10.95 1.63
CA ARG A 198 -21.67 -11.23 2.84
C ARG A 198 -20.77 -11.43 4.06
N LEU A 199 -19.60 -12.05 3.89
CA LEU A 199 -18.59 -12.13 4.94
C LEU A 199 -18.00 -10.74 5.22
N SER A 200 -17.78 -9.92 4.18
CA SER A 200 -17.32 -8.53 4.34
C SER A 200 -18.35 -7.68 5.08
N LEU A 201 -19.64 -7.84 4.77
CA LEU A 201 -20.73 -7.18 5.49
C LEU A 201 -20.75 -7.56 6.98
N ALA A 202 -20.60 -8.85 7.30
CA ALA A 202 -20.54 -9.31 8.69
C ALA A 202 -19.30 -8.74 9.43
N ALA A 203 -18.13 -8.77 8.79
CA ALA A 203 -16.89 -8.24 9.33
C ALA A 203 -16.93 -6.71 9.52
N GLN A 204 -17.56 -5.98 8.60
CA GLN A 204 -17.74 -4.53 8.68
C GLN A 204 -18.62 -4.14 9.86
N ARG A 205 -19.79 -4.79 10.00
CA ARG A 205 -20.70 -4.57 11.13
C ARG A 205 -20.03 -4.85 12.47
N HIS A 206 -19.22 -5.92 12.55
CA HIS A 206 -18.49 -6.25 13.78
C HIS A 206 -17.35 -5.27 14.08
N SER A 207 -16.65 -4.77 13.06
CA SER A 207 -15.63 -3.73 13.23
C SER A 207 -16.25 -2.44 13.78
N GLU A 208 -17.41 -2.04 13.24
CA GLU A 208 -18.18 -0.88 13.71
C GLU A 208 -18.69 -1.06 15.14
N ASP A 209 -19.16 -2.27 15.49
CA ASP A 209 -19.60 -2.60 16.84
C ASP A 209 -18.45 -2.50 17.85
N GLN A 210 -17.30 -3.10 17.54
CA GLN A 210 -16.08 -3.02 18.34
C GLN A 210 -15.60 -1.58 18.52
N ALA A 211 -15.69 -0.75 17.47
CA ALA A 211 -15.28 0.64 17.53
C ALA A 211 -16.26 1.48 18.37
N ARG A 212 -17.57 1.31 18.15
CA ARG A 212 -18.64 2.07 18.83
C ARG A 212 -18.70 1.76 20.32
N ASN A 213 -18.50 0.49 20.68
CA ASN A 213 -18.58 0.02 22.06
C ASN A 213 -17.20 -0.16 22.71
N ASN A 214 -16.14 0.32 22.05
CA ASN A 214 -14.77 0.37 22.55
C ASN A 214 -14.25 -0.96 23.13
N PHE A 215 -14.45 -2.06 22.40
CA PHE A 215 -13.93 -3.38 22.77
C PHE A 215 -13.17 -4.03 21.59
N LEU A 216 -12.48 -5.14 21.87
CA LEU A 216 -11.84 -6.00 20.87
C LEU A 216 -12.12 -7.45 21.26
N GLY A 217 -12.78 -8.22 20.40
CA GLY A 217 -13.13 -9.61 20.71
C GLY A 217 -14.10 -10.24 19.73
N HIS A 218 -14.33 -11.56 19.88
CA HIS A 218 -15.15 -12.34 18.96
C HIS A 218 -16.66 -12.22 19.20
N LYS A 219 -17.06 -11.89 20.42
CA LYS A 219 -18.47 -11.73 20.82
C LYS A 219 -18.90 -10.29 20.61
N GLY A 220 -20.01 -10.08 19.89
CA GLY A 220 -20.58 -8.75 19.68
C GLY A 220 -21.15 -8.15 20.97
N SER A 221 -21.34 -6.84 21.00
CA SER A 221 -21.94 -6.12 22.14
C SER A 221 -23.36 -6.59 22.46
N ASN A 222 -24.09 -7.09 21.46
CA ASN A 222 -25.40 -7.71 21.58
C ASN A 222 -25.35 -9.20 21.98
N GLY A 223 -24.15 -9.75 22.20
CA GLY A 223 -23.93 -11.14 22.55
C GLY A 223 -23.83 -12.12 21.38
N SER A 224 -23.91 -11.65 20.13
CA SER A 224 -23.77 -12.49 18.93
C SER A 224 -22.38 -13.12 18.82
N GLU A 225 -22.32 -14.37 18.38
CA GLU A 225 -21.08 -15.02 17.97
C GLU A 225 -20.86 -14.82 16.46
N PHE A 226 -19.63 -15.05 15.96
CA PHE A 226 -19.31 -14.78 14.55
C PHE A 226 -20.18 -15.57 13.56
N PHE A 227 -20.55 -16.81 13.89
CA PHE A 227 -21.46 -17.62 13.05
C PHE A 227 -22.86 -17.01 12.96
N ASP A 228 -23.35 -16.36 14.01
CA ASP A 228 -24.65 -15.69 13.99
C ASP A 228 -24.59 -14.49 13.04
N ARG A 229 -23.52 -13.68 13.16
CA ARG A 229 -23.27 -12.54 12.26
C ARG A 229 -23.12 -12.97 10.80
N PHE A 230 -22.48 -14.11 10.52
CA PHE A 230 -22.36 -14.63 9.15
C PHE A 230 -23.73 -15.04 8.60
N ARG A 231 -24.57 -15.72 9.41
CA ARG A 231 -25.94 -16.10 9.01
C ARG A 231 -26.84 -14.88 8.79
N GLU A 232 -26.77 -13.90 9.67
CA GLU A 232 -27.51 -12.63 9.56
C GLU A 232 -27.12 -11.84 8.30
N ALA A 233 -25.86 -11.95 7.86
CA ALA A 233 -25.40 -11.38 6.59
C ALA A 233 -25.78 -12.23 5.36
N GLY A 234 -26.50 -13.34 5.54
CA GLY A 234 -26.97 -14.21 4.46
C GLY A 234 -25.93 -15.21 3.95
N VAL A 235 -24.86 -15.47 4.72
CA VAL A 235 -23.88 -16.50 4.38
C VAL A 235 -24.50 -17.89 4.59
N GLN A 236 -24.63 -18.64 3.50
CA GLN A 236 -25.18 -19.99 3.50
C GLN A 236 -24.05 -21.05 3.49
N ASN A 237 -24.41 -22.30 3.81
CA ASN A 237 -23.53 -23.47 3.80
C ASN A 237 -22.28 -23.33 4.69
N LEU A 238 -22.47 -22.80 5.90
CA LEU A 238 -21.42 -22.65 6.91
C LEU A 238 -21.23 -23.95 7.69
N SER A 239 -20.26 -24.77 7.29
CA SER A 239 -19.82 -25.92 8.09
C SER A 239 -18.51 -25.67 8.83
N ALA A 240 -17.73 -24.68 8.38
CA ALA A 240 -16.54 -24.19 9.06
C ALA A 240 -16.41 -22.67 8.89
N GLY A 241 -15.86 -21.99 9.90
CA GLY A 241 -15.59 -20.57 9.83
C GLY A 241 -14.72 -20.10 10.98
N ALA A 242 -14.07 -18.95 10.76
CA ALA A 242 -13.25 -18.30 11.77
C ALA A 242 -13.31 -16.78 11.63
N GLU A 243 -12.88 -16.10 12.68
CA GLU A 243 -12.76 -14.66 12.72
C GLU A 243 -11.40 -14.28 13.33
N ASN A 244 -10.78 -13.22 12.80
CA ASN A 244 -9.65 -12.55 13.44
C ASN A 244 -10.00 -11.07 13.65
N ALA A 245 -9.45 -10.45 14.70
CA ALA A 245 -9.62 -9.03 14.97
C ALA A 245 -8.28 -8.36 15.27
N ALA A 246 -8.10 -7.11 14.81
CA ALA A 246 -6.88 -6.32 15.06
C ALA A 246 -7.22 -4.86 15.41
N PRO A 247 -6.64 -4.28 16.50
CA PRO A 247 -6.90 -2.93 16.95
C PRO A 247 -5.91 -1.93 16.34
N VAL A 248 -5.84 -1.90 15.02
CA VAL A 248 -4.95 -1.00 14.28
C VAL A 248 -5.69 -0.35 13.12
N THR A 249 -5.25 0.83 12.68
CA THR A 249 -5.84 1.51 11.52
C THR A 249 -5.28 0.92 10.22
N ASP A 250 -3.98 0.64 10.18
CA ASP A 250 -3.30 0.19 8.96
C ASP A 250 -3.53 -1.32 8.71
N VAL A 251 -3.89 -1.66 7.47
CA VAL A 251 -4.20 -3.03 7.05
C VAL A 251 -2.98 -3.95 7.03
N ARG A 252 -1.78 -3.42 6.76
CA ARG A 252 -0.54 -4.20 6.77
C ARG A 252 -0.08 -4.45 8.20
N GLN A 253 -0.23 -3.47 9.09
CA GLN A 253 -0.03 -3.64 10.52
C GLN A 253 -1.00 -4.67 11.09
N ALA A 254 -2.27 -4.67 10.64
CA ALA A 254 -3.23 -5.69 11.00
C ALA A 254 -2.72 -7.06 10.54
N MET A 255 -2.31 -7.21 9.28
CA MET A 255 -1.78 -8.48 8.78
C MET A 255 -0.51 -8.94 9.50
N ASP A 256 0.44 -8.06 9.78
CA ASP A 256 1.66 -8.40 10.52
C ASP A 256 1.34 -8.86 11.95
N MET A 257 0.46 -8.13 12.66
CA MET A 257 0.01 -8.50 14.00
C MET A 257 -0.70 -9.85 14.01
N LEU A 258 -1.62 -10.06 13.06
CA LEU A 258 -2.36 -11.31 12.92
C LEU A 258 -1.42 -12.46 12.56
N MET A 259 -0.49 -12.27 11.63
CA MET A 259 0.47 -13.29 11.27
C MET A 259 1.48 -13.59 12.38
N LYS A 260 1.79 -12.65 13.29
CA LYS A 260 2.65 -12.92 14.47
C LYS A 260 1.95 -13.72 15.57
N SER A 261 0.62 -13.70 15.61
CA SER A 261 -0.18 -14.50 16.55
C SER A 261 -0.41 -15.91 16.02
N ALA A 262 -0.01 -16.93 16.78
CA ALA A 262 -0.18 -18.32 16.38
C ALA A 262 -1.65 -18.68 16.11
N GLY A 263 -2.59 -18.22 16.95
CA GLY A 263 -4.02 -18.49 16.79
C GLY A 263 -4.59 -17.84 15.52
N HIS A 264 -4.28 -16.58 15.27
CA HIS A 264 -4.76 -15.87 14.08
C HIS A 264 -4.13 -16.41 12.78
N ARG A 265 -2.84 -16.76 12.83
CA ARG A 265 -2.13 -17.38 11.70
C ARG A 265 -2.76 -18.72 11.31
N VAL A 266 -3.16 -19.54 12.29
CA VAL A 266 -3.88 -20.81 12.01
C VAL A 266 -5.16 -20.56 11.21
N ASN A 267 -5.91 -19.51 11.54
CA ASN A 267 -7.12 -19.15 10.77
C ASN A 267 -6.77 -18.72 9.34
N ILE A 268 -5.77 -17.83 9.18
CA ILE A 268 -5.34 -17.29 7.88
C ILE A 268 -4.85 -18.39 6.94
N LEU A 269 -4.08 -19.36 7.46
CA LEU A 269 -3.44 -20.41 6.67
C LEU A 269 -4.25 -21.71 6.57
N SER A 270 -5.45 -21.77 7.13
CA SER A 270 -6.23 -23.01 7.14
C SER A 270 -6.71 -23.37 5.72
N PRO A 271 -6.44 -24.60 5.23
CA PRO A 271 -6.89 -25.04 3.90
C PRO A 271 -8.39 -25.34 3.84
N GLN A 272 -9.10 -25.37 4.98
CA GLN A 272 -10.54 -25.66 5.04
C GLN A 272 -11.41 -24.50 4.53
N TYR A 273 -10.85 -23.30 4.39
CA TYR A 273 -11.55 -22.10 3.97
C TYR A 273 -11.32 -21.82 2.48
N GLY A 274 -12.39 -21.43 1.78
CA GLY A 274 -12.35 -20.95 0.39
C GLY A 274 -12.89 -19.53 0.22
N ARG A 275 -13.53 -18.97 1.25
CA ARG A 275 -14.18 -17.66 1.24
C ARG A 275 -13.60 -16.74 2.31
N PHE A 276 -13.54 -15.46 1.98
CA PHE A 276 -12.99 -14.41 2.83
C PHE A 276 -13.88 -13.17 2.80
N GLY A 277 -13.95 -12.47 3.93
CA GLY A 277 -14.41 -11.10 4.00
C GLY A 277 -13.58 -10.32 5.00
N ALA A 278 -13.58 -9.00 4.88
CA ALA A 278 -12.99 -8.13 5.90
C ALA A 278 -13.80 -6.85 6.06
N GLY A 279 -13.60 -6.19 7.20
CA GLY A 279 -14.20 -4.91 7.51
C GLY A 279 -13.27 -4.04 8.33
N PHE A 280 -13.45 -2.73 8.23
CA PHE A 280 -12.69 -1.74 8.97
C PHE A 280 -13.60 -0.65 9.55
N ALA A 281 -13.40 -0.32 10.81
CA ALA A 281 -14.01 0.86 11.41
C ALA A 281 -12.95 1.79 12.03
N PRO A 282 -13.01 3.11 11.72
CA PRO A 282 -12.16 4.09 12.38
C PRO A 282 -12.60 4.30 13.85
N GLY A 283 -11.67 4.72 14.71
CA GLY A 283 -11.92 4.90 16.15
C GLY A 283 -10.60 4.91 16.95
N ASN A 284 -10.66 4.79 18.27
CA ASN A 284 -9.46 4.73 19.13
C ASN A 284 -8.60 3.50 18.80
N GLY A 285 -7.59 3.70 17.95
CA GLY A 285 -6.72 2.65 17.43
C GLY A 285 -7.23 1.90 16.19
N GLY A 286 -8.43 2.20 15.66
CA GLY A 286 -9.01 1.45 14.53
C GLY A 286 -9.42 0.01 14.87
N ARG A 287 -10.30 -0.58 14.05
CA ARG A 287 -10.78 -1.96 14.20
C ARG A 287 -10.83 -2.66 12.85
N TRP A 288 -10.03 -3.69 12.68
CA TRP A 288 -10.12 -4.64 11.57
C TRP A 288 -10.74 -5.95 12.04
N THR A 289 -11.61 -6.52 11.21
CA THR A 289 -12.09 -7.90 11.34
C THR A 289 -11.85 -8.65 10.03
N GLN A 290 -11.32 -9.86 10.11
CA GLN A 290 -11.30 -10.84 9.01
C GLN A 290 -12.31 -11.94 9.29
N ALA A 291 -13.03 -12.38 8.27
CA ALA A 291 -14.02 -13.44 8.33
C ALA A 291 -13.68 -14.52 7.30
N PHE A 292 -13.65 -15.78 7.74
CA PHE A 292 -13.31 -16.94 6.91
C PHE A 292 -14.46 -17.94 6.90
N ALA A 293 -14.73 -18.55 5.75
CA ALA A 293 -15.67 -19.66 5.63
C ALA A 293 -15.22 -20.67 4.57
N ASN A 294 -15.71 -21.90 4.68
CA ASN A 294 -15.58 -22.90 3.62
C ASN A 294 -16.43 -22.57 2.40
#